data_AF-A0A1Q8AG62-F1
#
_entry.id   AF-A0A1Q8AG62-F1
#
_cell.length_a   1.000
_cell.length_b   1.000
_cell.length_c   1.000
_cell.angle_alpha   90.00
_cell.angle_beta   90.00
_cell.angle_gamma   90.00
#
_symmetry.space_group_name_H-M   'P 1'
#
loop_
_entity.id
_entity.type
_entity.pdbx_description
1 polymer ?
#
loop_
_entity_poly.entity_id
_entity_poly.type
_entity_poly.pdbx_seq_one_letter_code
_entity_poly.pdbx_strand_id
1 'polypeptide(L)'
;MVQQVVRALGPAGSLFTITGSRSLVLQFARILTNGTTPRLSAYAAGSVNNLLYQPTLAALSRAGCGGVPGTAISVTSGGTLTVVGDMVSSGAISIAGSANVAGDVYARCQPVVPGVSSMCYPSGNNTPCTFPDVAGLTKSGYTFVDPNYPPPAVVGSAQPKPGNNVILSAGTYAVDPAFNAGTCYFLAGGVYKWMGGYTNNNAFVSNELRPPDEPRFGDNTKLASHQLWDVDGASCSGSAQVTSMGGPNPVPNGQWSFVLTSTRTATYNGLSYTRESAPSVCYTANAQGSNRNIQIVVSNVPGATAYNIYAGPSGSCNGPFGLAATLAVSGTPQNNNTGSCPAFTGSSCSLGHESITLDSGNLGPPFAPNGAAPPGVNGSYPPAGQTSPLKNNLPNENAERAAPPAGDRANENQCDTVAGALATCPGPITPGAVAFYIPSGGCLNALSGGDNYFFSGYQYNWMVLYEPGAANPPANTCSNVMGAASDSAFIGLVYAPSASISIQKASAFRTDESGGVIASTLTFSGQLPTIIGDTDEYGPVPPAAKIID
;
A
#
# COMPACT_ATOMS: atom_id res chain seq x y z
N MET A 1 25.38 9.22 -32.31
CA MET A 1 25.95 8.00 -31.70
C MET A 1 24.80 7.05 -31.44
N VAL A 2 24.96 5.77 -31.82
CA VAL A 2 23.98 4.71 -31.54
C VAL A 2 24.63 3.78 -30.50
N GLN A 3 24.01 3.65 -29.34
CA GLN A 3 24.46 2.74 -28.29
C GLN A 3 23.41 1.64 -28.17
N GLN A 4 23.84 0.39 -28.29
CA GLN A 4 23.02 -0.79 -28.06
C GLN A 4 23.38 -1.35 -26.68
N VAL A 5 22.37 -1.52 -25.82
CA VAL A 5 22.52 -2.18 -24.52
C VAL A 5 21.57 -3.36 -24.51
N VAL A 6 22.11 -4.55 -24.24
CA VAL A 6 21.31 -5.77 -24.00
C VAL A 6 21.33 -6.02 -22.50
N ARG A 7 20.16 -5.97 -21.85
CA ARG A 7 20.00 -6.34 -20.45
C ARG A 7 19.14 -7.60 -20.35
N ALA A 8 19.64 -8.61 -19.63
CA ALA A 8 18.83 -9.76 -19.24
C ALA A 8 17.94 -9.33 -18.06
N LEU A 9 16.61 -9.34 -18.25
CA LEU A 9 15.63 -8.90 -17.24
C LEU A 9 14.88 -10.06 -16.59
N GLY A 10 15.22 -11.30 -16.94
CA GLY A 10 14.51 -12.49 -16.45
C GLY A 10 14.88 -13.76 -17.23
N PRO A 11 14.17 -14.87 -16.97
CA PRO A 11 14.59 -16.22 -17.37
C PRO A 11 14.54 -16.51 -18.88
N ALA A 12 13.91 -15.65 -19.70
CA ALA A 12 14.06 -15.66 -21.16
C ALA A 12 13.76 -14.31 -21.87
N GLY A 13 13.75 -13.19 -21.12
CA GLY A 13 13.46 -11.86 -21.66
C GLY A 13 14.74 -11.10 -22.01
N SER A 14 14.83 -10.64 -23.26
CA SER A 14 15.87 -9.70 -23.71
C SER A 14 15.23 -8.37 -24.07
N LEU A 15 15.68 -7.28 -23.43
CA LEU A 15 15.34 -5.93 -23.83
C LEU A 15 16.43 -5.40 -24.77
N PHE A 16 16.03 -5.04 -25.99
CA PHE A 16 16.89 -4.36 -26.94
C PHE A 16 16.59 -2.87 -26.89
N THR A 17 17.53 -2.08 -26.39
CA THR A 17 17.40 -0.61 -26.39
C THR A 17 18.31 -0.03 -27.47
N ILE A 18 17.71 0.79 -28.35
CA ILE A 18 18.43 1.58 -29.33
C ILE A 18 18.20 3.05 -29.01
N THR A 19 19.26 3.74 -28.60
CA THR A 19 19.23 5.18 -28.38
C THR A 19 19.94 5.88 -29.53
N GLY A 20 19.21 6.71 -30.27
CA GLY A 20 19.76 7.58 -31.29
C GLY A 20 19.78 9.01 -30.79
N SER A 21 20.96 9.64 -30.73
CA SER A 21 21.05 11.08 -30.44
C SER A 21 21.78 11.84 -31.52
N ARG A 22 21.24 13.01 -31.89
CA ARG A 22 21.79 13.93 -32.88
C ARG A 22 21.69 15.37 -32.38
N SER A 23 22.82 16.07 -32.35
CA SER A 23 22.84 17.51 -32.10
C SER A 23 22.40 18.25 -33.36
N LEU A 24 21.43 19.14 -33.24
CA LEU A 24 20.98 20.00 -34.33
C LEU A 24 21.77 21.30 -34.28
N VAL A 25 22.58 21.56 -35.31
CA VAL A 25 23.30 22.84 -35.45
C VAL A 25 22.34 23.88 -36.04
N LEU A 26 21.42 24.39 -35.22
CA LEU A 26 20.54 25.50 -35.58
C LEU A 26 21.15 26.80 -35.07
N GLN A 27 21.72 27.60 -35.97
CA GLN A 27 22.43 28.85 -35.60
C GLN A 27 21.53 29.84 -34.84
N PHE A 28 20.22 29.88 -35.14
CA PHE A 28 19.26 30.73 -34.43
C PHE A 28 18.97 30.28 -33.00
N ALA A 29 18.92 28.97 -32.73
CA ALA A 29 18.67 28.45 -31.38
C ALA A 29 19.84 28.76 -30.43
N ARG A 30 21.07 28.76 -30.96
CA ARG A 30 22.31 29.00 -30.20
C ARG A 30 22.41 30.41 -29.60
N ILE A 31 21.71 31.38 -30.19
CA ILE A 31 21.59 32.77 -29.70
C ILE A 31 20.61 32.85 -28.53
N LEU A 32 19.53 32.05 -28.54
CA LEU A 32 18.50 32.02 -27.50
C LEU A 32 18.87 31.13 -26.30
N THR A 33 19.79 30.17 -26.48
CA THR A 33 20.17 29.18 -25.45
C THR A 33 21.60 29.38 -24.90
N ASN A 34 22.16 30.59 -24.99
CA ASN A 34 23.52 30.92 -24.50
C ASN A 34 24.61 29.92 -24.97
N GLY A 35 24.63 29.61 -26.27
CA GLY A 35 25.72 28.82 -26.87
C GLY A 35 25.51 27.31 -26.94
N THR A 36 24.46 26.78 -26.30
CA THR A 36 24.19 25.33 -26.25
C THR A 36 23.45 24.82 -27.49
N THR A 37 23.96 23.77 -28.11
CA THR A 37 23.36 23.15 -29.31
C THR A 37 22.20 22.24 -28.88
N PRO A 38 20.96 22.45 -29.35
CA PRO A 38 19.84 21.57 -29.01
C PRO A 38 20.09 20.13 -29.49
N ARG A 39 19.83 19.16 -28.61
CA ARG A 39 20.05 17.73 -28.88
C ARG A 39 18.70 17.05 -29.03
N LEU A 40 18.47 16.42 -30.18
CA LEU A 40 17.36 15.51 -30.37
C LEU A 40 17.81 14.10 -29.94
N SER A 41 17.00 13.47 -29.09
CA SER A 41 17.13 12.06 -28.75
C SER A 41 15.86 11.32 -29.17
N ALA A 42 16.04 10.18 -29.82
CA ALA A 42 14.99 9.21 -30.12
C ALA A 42 15.31 7.90 -29.39
N TYR A 43 14.27 7.29 -28.85
CA TYR A 43 14.33 6.05 -28.10
C TYR A 43 13.42 5.02 -28.78
N ALA A 44 13.93 3.81 -28.96
CA ALA A 44 13.14 2.65 -29.33
C ALA A 44 13.59 1.46 -28.49
N ALA A 45 12.63 0.72 -27.95
CA ALA A 45 12.85 -0.55 -27.29
C ALA A 45 12.04 -1.65 -27.95
N GLY A 46 12.67 -2.81 -28.13
CA GLY A 46 12.04 -4.03 -28.61
C GLY A 46 12.22 -5.14 -27.58
N SER A 47 11.14 -5.88 -27.36
CA SER A 47 11.06 -6.94 -26.36
C SER A 47 10.82 -8.27 -27.04
N VAL A 48 11.57 -9.31 -26.64
CA VAL A 48 11.41 -10.67 -27.19
C VAL A 48 10.86 -11.58 -26.09
N ASN A 49 9.79 -12.31 -26.43
CA ASN A 49 8.95 -13.17 -25.58
C ASN A 49 7.97 -12.41 -24.66
N ASN A 50 6.90 -13.10 -24.24
CA ASN A 50 5.85 -12.62 -23.32
C ASN A 50 6.35 -12.34 -21.89
N LEU A 51 7.67 -12.27 -21.69
CA LEU A 51 8.37 -12.36 -20.39
C LEU A 51 9.06 -11.04 -20.04
N LEU A 52 8.41 -9.92 -20.34
CA LEU A 52 8.83 -8.63 -19.81
C LEU A 52 8.53 -8.49 -18.31
N TYR A 53 7.69 -9.38 -17.77
CA TYR A 53 7.16 -9.28 -16.42
C TYR A 53 8.03 -10.03 -15.42
N GLN A 54 8.23 -9.39 -14.27
CA GLN A 54 8.82 -10.01 -13.10
C GLN A 54 7.85 -11.06 -12.59
N PRO A 55 8.33 -12.26 -12.19
CA PRO A 55 7.43 -13.31 -11.76
C PRO A 55 6.66 -12.88 -10.51
N THR A 56 5.36 -13.16 -10.49
CA THR A 56 4.54 -13.01 -9.29
C THR A 56 5.10 -13.87 -8.17
N LEU A 57 5.56 -15.09 -8.49
CA LEU A 57 6.27 -15.95 -7.56
C LEU A 57 7.58 -16.45 -8.15
N ALA A 58 8.67 -16.26 -7.42
CA ALA A 58 9.98 -16.76 -7.79
C ALA A 58 10.68 -17.48 -6.64
N ALA A 59 11.09 -18.72 -6.88
CA ALA A 59 11.98 -19.45 -5.99
C ALA A 59 13.36 -19.66 -6.62
N LEU A 60 14.40 -19.21 -5.92
CA LEU A 60 15.80 -19.22 -6.40
C LEU A 60 16.53 -20.54 -6.09
N SER A 61 16.06 -21.31 -5.10
CA SER A 61 16.67 -22.59 -4.72
C SER A 61 16.59 -23.63 -5.84
N ARG A 62 17.59 -24.52 -5.87
CA ARG A 62 17.64 -25.69 -6.78
C ARG A 62 17.13 -26.97 -6.12
N ALA A 63 16.45 -26.87 -4.99
CA ALA A 63 15.88 -28.02 -4.29
C ALA A 63 14.97 -28.84 -5.22
N GLY A 64 15.14 -30.17 -5.21
CA GLY A 64 14.41 -31.11 -6.07
C GLY A 64 15.03 -31.33 -7.46
N CYS A 65 16.17 -30.71 -7.75
CA CYS A 65 16.87 -30.84 -9.03
C CYS A 65 18.17 -31.64 -8.90
N GLY A 66 18.44 -32.55 -9.83
CA GLY A 66 19.76 -33.18 -9.95
C GLY A 66 20.27 -33.86 -8.67
N GLY A 67 19.36 -34.42 -7.86
CA GLY A 67 19.67 -35.07 -6.58
C GLY A 67 19.70 -34.15 -5.35
N VAL A 68 19.47 -32.84 -5.50
CA VAL A 68 19.30 -31.92 -4.36
C VAL A 68 17.98 -32.23 -3.65
N PRO A 69 17.96 -32.51 -2.34
CA PRO A 69 16.74 -32.85 -1.62
C PRO A 69 15.77 -31.66 -1.51
N GLY A 70 14.49 -31.96 -1.27
CA GLY A 70 13.45 -30.96 -1.03
C GLY A 70 12.79 -30.41 -2.30
N THR A 71 12.10 -29.28 -2.17
CA THR A 71 11.39 -28.57 -3.24
C THR A 71 11.60 -27.06 -3.05
N ALA A 72 11.58 -26.31 -4.15
CA ALA A 72 11.79 -24.85 -4.09
C ALA A 72 10.46 -24.10 -3.90
N ILE A 73 9.36 -24.62 -4.45
CA ILE A 73 8.00 -24.18 -4.13
C ILE A 73 7.19 -25.39 -3.67
N SER A 74 6.49 -25.24 -2.55
CA SER A 74 5.67 -26.30 -1.96
C SER A 74 4.30 -25.78 -1.53
N VAL A 75 3.25 -26.54 -1.83
CA VAL A 75 1.89 -26.36 -1.29
C VAL A 75 1.58 -27.62 -0.49
N THR A 76 1.50 -27.51 0.84
CA THR A 76 1.56 -28.68 1.74
C THR A 76 0.21 -29.10 2.33
N SER A 77 -0.87 -28.34 2.09
CA SER A 77 -2.24 -28.64 2.55
C SER A 77 -3.19 -28.89 1.37
N GLY A 78 -4.35 -29.49 1.64
CA GLY A 78 -5.46 -29.56 0.68
C GLY A 78 -6.09 -28.19 0.45
N GLY A 79 -6.46 -27.88 -0.80
CA GLY A 79 -7.00 -26.58 -1.23
C GLY A 79 -6.51 -26.18 -2.62
N THR A 80 -6.88 -24.99 -3.09
CA THR A 80 -6.38 -24.41 -4.36
C THR A 80 -5.59 -23.13 -4.11
N LEU A 81 -4.30 -23.11 -4.47
CA LEU A 81 -3.51 -21.89 -4.58
C LEU A 81 -3.83 -21.20 -5.91
N THR A 82 -4.25 -19.94 -5.91
CA THR A 82 -4.48 -19.19 -7.15
C THR A 82 -3.38 -18.15 -7.34
N VAL A 83 -2.80 -18.04 -8.53
CA VAL A 83 -1.78 -17.06 -8.90
C VAL A 83 -2.21 -16.37 -10.19
N VAL A 84 -2.27 -15.05 -10.22
CA VAL A 84 -2.43 -14.25 -11.43
C VAL A 84 -1.06 -13.65 -11.75
N GLY A 85 -0.53 -13.97 -12.92
CA GLY A 85 0.85 -13.75 -13.33
C GLY A 85 1.73 -15.00 -13.23
N ASP A 86 3.03 -14.83 -13.48
CA ASP A 86 3.96 -15.94 -13.72
C ASP A 86 4.46 -16.59 -12.42
N MET A 87 4.63 -17.91 -12.46
CA MET A 87 5.25 -18.71 -11.41
C MET A 87 6.55 -19.32 -11.90
N VAL A 88 7.68 -18.93 -11.29
CA VAL A 88 9.03 -19.32 -11.73
C VAL A 88 9.78 -20.02 -10.61
N SER A 89 10.39 -21.16 -10.91
CA SER A 89 11.18 -21.93 -9.96
C SER A 89 12.49 -22.44 -10.57
N SER A 90 13.60 -22.12 -9.93
CA SER A 90 14.91 -22.73 -10.16
C SER A 90 15.00 -24.18 -9.66
N GLY A 91 13.99 -24.63 -8.92
CA GLY A 91 13.90 -25.95 -8.29
C GLY A 91 12.71 -26.78 -8.81
N ALA A 92 12.34 -27.81 -8.05
CA ALA A 92 11.07 -28.52 -8.23
C ALA A 92 9.93 -27.76 -7.55
N ILE A 93 8.73 -27.91 -8.10
CA ILE A 93 7.46 -27.44 -7.56
C ILE A 93 6.66 -28.68 -7.13
N SER A 94 6.13 -28.66 -5.91
CA SER A 94 5.29 -29.74 -5.38
C SER A 94 3.98 -29.21 -4.83
N ILE A 95 2.87 -29.74 -5.36
CA ILE A 95 1.52 -29.34 -5.00
C ILE A 95 0.78 -30.55 -4.43
N ALA A 96 0.44 -30.52 -3.14
CA ALA A 96 -0.34 -31.58 -2.51
C ALA A 96 -1.86 -31.45 -2.77
N GLY A 97 -2.35 -30.24 -3.08
CA GLY A 97 -3.72 -29.94 -3.50
C GLY A 97 -3.81 -29.60 -4.99
N SER A 98 -4.35 -28.41 -5.30
CA SER A 98 -4.34 -27.81 -6.63
C SER A 98 -3.71 -26.43 -6.64
N ALA A 99 -3.24 -26.00 -7.81
CA ALA A 99 -2.83 -24.62 -8.06
C ALA A 99 -3.39 -24.14 -9.41
N ASN A 100 -3.91 -22.92 -9.45
CA ASN A 100 -4.43 -22.27 -10.63
C ASN A 100 -3.51 -21.09 -10.97
N VAL A 101 -2.98 -21.02 -12.19
CA VAL A 101 -2.03 -19.95 -12.59
C VAL A 101 -2.53 -19.24 -13.84
N ALA A 102 -2.92 -17.97 -13.72
CA ALA A 102 -3.22 -17.05 -14.83
C ALA A 102 -1.92 -16.38 -15.29
N GLY A 103 -1.03 -17.17 -15.87
CA GLY A 103 0.30 -16.79 -16.32
C GLY A 103 1.10 -18.04 -16.71
N ASP A 104 2.35 -17.87 -17.10
CA ASP A 104 3.21 -19.01 -17.42
C ASP A 104 3.84 -19.62 -16.15
N VAL A 105 3.99 -20.95 -16.15
CA VAL A 105 4.67 -21.71 -15.10
C VAL A 105 5.99 -22.24 -15.64
N TYR A 106 7.10 -21.82 -15.03
CA TYR A 106 8.44 -22.27 -15.35
C TYR A 106 9.03 -23.05 -14.19
N ALA A 107 9.10 -24.37 -14.32
CA ALA A 107 9.77 -25.23 -13.34
C ALA A 107 11.03 -25.82 -13.97
N ARG A 108 12.21 -25.53 -13.43
CA ARG A 108 13.47 -26.01 -14.02
C ARG A 108 13.53 -27.54 -14.11
N CYS A 109 12.96 -28.22 -13.12
CA CYS A 109 13.24 -29.64 -12.89
C CYS A 109 12.09 -30.55 -13.29
N GLN A 110 11.02 -29.98 -13.84
CA GLN A 110 9.81 -30.67 -14.20
C GLN A 110 9.22 -30.03 -15.47
N PRO A 111 9.06 -30.79 -16.58
CA PRO A 111 8.35 -30.28 -17.76
C PRO A 111 6.83 -30.18 -17.56
N VAL A 112 6.31 -30.87 -16.54
CA VAL A 112 4.90 -30.85 -16.12
C VAL A 112 4.89 -30.81 -14.59
N VAL A 113 4.06 -29.95 -14.01
CA VAL A 113 3.87 -29.85 -12.56
C VAL A 113 2.50 -30.42 -12.20
N PRO A 114 2.42 -31.63 -11.60
CA PRO A 114 1.15 -32.22 -11.19
C PRO A 114 0.38 -31.30 -10.22
N GLY A 115 -0.94 -31.21 -10.40
CA GLY A 115 -1.81 -30.37 -9.58
C GLY A 115 -1.94 -28.92 -10.05
N VAL A 116 -1.22 -28.49 -11.10
CA VAL A 116 -1.32 -27.14 -11.66
C VAL A 116 -2.29 -27.09 -12.85
N SER A 117 -3.18 -26.10 -12.86
CA SER A 117 -4.09 -25.77 -13.95
C SER A 117 -3.85 -24.34 -14.45
N SER A 118 -3.89 -24.12 -15.75
CA SER A 118 -3.79 -22.77 -16.34
C SER A 118 -5.12 -22.01 -16.25
N MET A 119 -5.03 -20.71 -16.03
CA MET A 119 -6.13 -19.74 -16.13
C MET A 119 -5.81 -18.67 -17.18
N CYS A 120 -6.76 -17.78 -17.39
CA CYS A 120 -6.69 -16.66 -18.33
C CYS A 120 -6.03 -15.44 -17.69
N TYR A 121 -5.03 -14.88 -18.35
CA TYR A 121 -4.38 -13.63 -17.96
C TYR A 121 -4.85 -12.48 -18.86
N PRO A 122 -5.06 -11.25 -18.34
CA PRO A 122 -4.87 -10.84 -16.94
C PRO A 122 -6.05 -11.16 -16.01
N SER A 123 -7.25 -11.45 -16.53
CA SER A 123 -8.48 -11.51 -15.74
C SER A 123 -8.53 -12.50 -14.57
N GLY A 124 -7.71 -13.55 -14.59
CA GLY A 124 -7.79 -14.66 -13.65
C GLY A 124 -8.99 -15.59 -13.90
N ASN A 125 -9.67 -15.47 -15.04
CA ASN A 125 -10.82 -16.33 -15.39
C ASN A 125 -10.41 -17.76 -15.78
N ASN A 126 -11.37 -18.69 -15.72
CA ASN A 126 -11.15 -20.06 -16.21
C ASN A 126 -11.03 -20.10 -17.73
N THR A 127 -10.20 -21.00 -18.25
CA THR A 127 -10.14 -21.31 -19.69
C THR A 127 -11.44 -21.96 -20.20
N PRO A 128 -11.85 -21.76 -21.46
CA PRO A 128 -11.15 -21.05 -22.54
C PRO A 128 -11.22 -19.52 -22.39
N CYS A 129 -10.13 -18.84 -22.79
CA CYS A 129 -10.01 -17.39 -22.61
C CYS A 129 -10.77 -16.60 -23.67
N THR A 130 -11.34 -15.48 -23.26
CA THR A 130 -11.98 -14.51 -24.16
C THR A 130 -11.03 -13.35 -24.37
N PHE A 131 -10.84 -12.93 -25.63
CA PHE A 131 -10.00 -11.78 -25.95
C PHE A 131 -10.39 -10.53 -25.11
N PRO A 132 -9.43 -9.81 -24.50
CA PRO A 132 -7.98 -9.86 -24.73
C PRO A 132 -7.20 -10.93 -23.94
N ASP A 133 -7.87 -11.75 -23.14
CA ASP A 133 -7.17 -12.69 -22.26
C ASP A 133 -6.48 -13.84 -23.01
N VAL A 134 -5.37 -14.32 -22.44
CA VAL A 134 -4.58 -15.45 -22.96
C VAL A 134 -4.40 -16.53 -21.90
N ALA A 135 -4.47 -17.80 -22.31
CA ALA A 135 -4.24 -18.92 -21.40
C ALA A 135 -2.74 -19.09 -21.11
N GLY A 136 -2.40 -19.26 -19.83
CA GLY A 136 -1.04 -19.57 -19.41
C GLY A 136 -0.54 -20.95 -19.85
N LEU A 137 0.78 -21.12 -19.93
CA LEU A 137 1.43 -22.38 -20.29
C LEU A 137 2.39 -22.87 -19.20
N THR A 138 2.41 -24.18 -18.96
CA THR A 138 3.48 -24.82 -18.15
C THR A 138 4.61 -25.28 -19.05
N LYS A 139 5.84 -24.86 -18.74
CA LYS A 139 7.06 -25.17 -19.50
C LYS A 139 8.18 -25.58 -18.55
N SER A 140 9.10 -26.40 -19.06
CA SER A 140 10.39 -26.59 -18.39
C SER A 140 11.14 -25.26 -18.37
N GLY A 141 11.52 -24.82 -17.18
CA GLY A 141 12.20 -23.54 -16.95
C GLY A 141 13.72 -23.62 -17.00
N TYR A 142 14.36 -22.47 -16.86
CA TYR A 142 15.80 -22.36 -16.62
C TYR A 142 16.07 -21.97 -15.16
N THR A 143 17.34 -21.82 -14.79
CA THR A 143 17.66 -21.21 -13.48
C THR A 143 17.21 -19.76 -13.53
N PHE A 144 16.28 -19.37 -12.66
CA PHE A 144 15.95 -17.97 -12.43
C PHE A 144 17.12 -17.31 -11.71
N VAL A 145 17.71 -16.30 -12.34
CA VAL A 145 18.82 -15.54 -11.79
C VAL A 145 18.27 -14.51 -10.82
N ASP A 146 18.87 -14.40 -9.66
CA ASP A 146 18.55 -13.36 -8.68
C ASP A 146 18.69 -11.97 -9.34
N PRO A 147 17.63 -11.13 -9.36
CA PRO A 147 17.69 -9.76 -9.86
C PRO A 147 18.72 -8.87 -9.17
N ASN A 148 19.20 -9.25 -7.98
CA ASN A 148 20.19 -8.52 -7.20
C ASN A 148 19.75 -7.08 -6.88
N TYR A 149 18.55 -6.93 -6.30
CA TYR A 149 18.08 -5.61 -5.90
C TYR A 149 18.98 -5.03 -4.80
N PRO A 150 19.32 -3.73 -4.89
CA PRO A 150 20.06 -3.08 -3.82
C PRO A 150 19.16 -2.90 -2.58
N PRO A 151 19.75 -2.84 -1.38
CA PRO A 151 18.99 -2.55 -0.16
C PRO A 151 18.36 -1.15 -0.23
N PRO A 152 17.14 -0.96 0.32
CA PRO A 152 16.55 0.36 0.45
C PRO A 152 17.40 1.22 1.40
N ALA A 153 17.57 2.50 1.07
CA ALA A 153 18.36 3.42 1.87
C ALA A 153 17.67 3.71 3.21
N VAL A 154 18.36 3.42 4.32
CA VAL A 154 17.82 3.68 5.65
C VAL A 154 18.14 5.11 6.04
N VAL A 155 17.11 5.96 6.05
CA VAL A 155 17.18 7.34 6.52
C VAL A 155 16.48 7.42 7.87
N GLY A 156 17.16 7.96 8.88
CA GLY A 156 16.64 8.08 10.24
C GLY A 156 17.68 7.69 11.30
N SER A 157 17.40 8.04 12.55
CA SER A 157 18.25 7.69 13.69
C SER A 157 18.00 6.26 14.18
N ALA A 158 18.78 5.84 15.18
CA ALA A 158 18.42 4.69 15.99
C ALA A 158 17.05 4.96 16.65
N GLN A 159 16.18 3.95 16.61
CA GLN A 159 14.86 3.96 17.23
C GLN A 159 14.86 3.01 18.43
N PRO A 160 14.21 3.38 19.54
CA PRO A 160 14.03 2.48 20.66
C PRO A 160 13.08 1.32 20.27
N LYS A 161 13.08 0.24 21.07
CA LYS A 161 12.01 -0.75 20.97
C LYS A 161 10.65 -0.05 21.07
N PRO A 162 9.66 -0.36 20.20
CA PRO A 162 8.33 0.20 20.31
C PRO A 162 7.77 0.08 21.73
N GLY A 163 7.35 1.22 22.26
CA GLY A 163 6.65 1.32 23.55
C GLY A 163 5.15 1.52 23.32
N ASN A 164 4.52 2.38 24.11
CA ASN A 164 3.08 2.62 24.01
C ASN A 164 2.69 3.63 22.93
N ASN A 165 3.65 4.31 22.28
CA ASN A 165 3.33 5.24 21.20
C ASN A 165 2.68 4.48 20.04
N VAL A 166 1.52 4.95 19.57
CA VAL A 166 0.85 4.37 18.41
C VAL A 166 1.69 4.60 17.16
N ILE A 167 2.28 5.79 17.01
CA ILE A 167 3.07 6.16 15.83
C ILE A 167 4.51 5.68 16.01
N LEU A 168 4.98 4.87 15.06
CA LEU A 168 6.37 4.44 14.96
C LEU A 168 7.08 5.21 13.86
N SER A 169 8.28 5.72 14.16
CA SER A 169 9.10 6.45 13.20
C SER A 169 10.04 5.51 12.45
N ALA A 170 10.26 5.76 11.16
CA ALA A 170 11.27 5.04 10.40
C ALA A 170 12.69 5.23 10.98
N GLY A 171 13.59 4.30 10.66
CA GLY A 171 14.95 4.29 11.18
C GLY A 171 15.43 2.89 11.54
N THR A 172 16.46 2.81 12.39
CA THR A 172 17.08 1.54 12.78
C THR A 172 16.64 1.08 14.16
N TYR A 173 15.96 -0.06 14.23
CA TYR A 173 15.56 -0.71 15.46
C TYR A 173 16.55 -1.83 15.78
N ALA A 174 17.22 -1.72 16.93
CA ALA A 174 18.20 -2.71 17.36
C ALA A 174 17.55 -4.02 17.87
N VAL A 175 16.31 -3.94 18.33
CA VAL A 175 15.59 -5.02 19.02
C VAL A 175 14.32 -5.37 18.23
N ASP A 176 13.98 -6.65 18.17
CA ASP A 176 12.69 -7.09 17.62
C ASP A 176 11.54 -6.42 18.40
N PRO A 177 10.59 -5.76 17.70
CA PRO A 177 9.44 -5.15 18.35
C PRO A 177 8.61 -6.14 19.18
N ALA A 178 8.49 -7.39 18.73
CA ALA A 178 7.70 -8.45 19.36
C ALA A 178 6.30 -7.99 19.78
N PHE A 179 5.52 -7.49 18.83
CA PHE A 179 4.18 -6.97 19.08
C PHE A 179 3.23 -8.08 19.52
N ASN A 180 2.72 -8.00 20.75
CA ASN A 180 1.94 -9.08 21.38
C ASN A 180 0.81 -8.61 22.32
N ALA A 181 0.46 -7.32 22.31
CA ALA A 181 -0.35 -6.70 23.36
C ALA A 181 -1.83 -6.41 23.01
N GLY A 182 -2.31 -6.79 21.83
CA GLY A 182 -3.66 -6.48 21.31
C GLY A 182 -3.84 -5.00 20.99
N THR A 183 -2.82 -4.34 20.44
CA THR A 183 -2.75 -2.88 20.28
C THR A 183 -2.47 -2.47 18.83
N CYS A 184 -2.56 -1.18 18.52
CA CYS A 184 -2.45 -0.66 17.15
C CYS A 184 -1.18 0.15 16.96
N TYR A 185 -0.43 -0.12 15.89
CA TYR A 185 0.76 0.65 15.54
C TYR A 185 0.66 1.21 14.13
N PHE A 186 0.83 2.53 14.03
CA PHE A 186 0.91 3.24 12.77
C PHE A 186 2.37 3.44 12.35
N LEU A 187 2.77 2.94 11.19
CA LEU A 187 4.08 3.15 10.61
C LEU A 187 4.10 4.47 9.83
N ALA A 188 4.90 5.44 10.28
CA ALA A 188 5.21 6.62 9.48
C ALA A 188 6.02 6.23 8.22
N GLY A 189 5.81 6.94 7.11
CA GLY A 189 6.53 6.64 5.85
C GLY A 189 8.05 6.66 6.01
N GLY A 190 8.74 5.70 5.40
CA GLY A 190 10.19 5.54 5.51
C GLY A 190 10.66 4.09 5.51
N VAL A 191 11.97 3.89 5.70
CA VAL A 191 12.58 2.55 5.75
C VAL A 191 12.81 2.13 7.21
N TYR A 192 12.30 0.95 7.57
CA TYR A 192 12.44 0.36 8.89
C TYR A 192 13.48 -0.75 8.85
N LYS A 193 14.65 -0.49 9.47
CA LYS A 193 15.70 -1.49 9.60
C LYS A 193 15.55 -2.25 10.90
N TRP A 194 15.10 -3.50 10.83
CA TRP A 194 14.83 -4.36 11.97
C TRP A 194 16.02 -5.30 12.25
N MET A 195 17.03 -4.82 13.00
CA MET A 195 18.27 -5.58 13.23
C MET A 195 18.04 -6.92 13.93
N GLY A 196 17.11 -6.95 14.89
CA GLY A 196 16.75 -8.16 15.65
C GLY A 196 15.67 -9.01 14.99
N GLY A 197 15.19 -8.64 13.81
CA GLY A 197 13.97 -9.20 13.20
C GLY A 197 12.72 -8.41 13.52
N TYR A 198 11.60 -8.86 12.95
CA TYR A 198 10.27 -8.30 13.12
C TYR A 198 9.32 -9.41 13.53
N THR A 199 8.75 -9.32 14.72
CA THR A 199 7.72 -10.26 15.19
C THR A 199 6.43 -9.50 15.50
N ASN A 200 5.32 -9.95 14.91
CA ASN A 200 3.96 -9.55 15.28
C ASN A 200 3.14 -10.82 15.52
N ASN A 201 2.57 -10.95 16.72
CA ASN A 201 1.82 -12.13 17.16
C ASN A 201 0.49 -11.82 17.84
N ASN A 202 0.16 -10.54 18.04
CA ASN A 202 -1.12 -10.12 18.64
C ASN A 202 -1.24 -8.58 18.59
N ALA A 203 -0.94 -7.94 17.47
CA ALA A 203 -1.16 -6.50 17.31
C ALA A 203 -1.58 -6.22 15.88
N PHE A 204 -2.17 -5.04 15.66
CA PHE A 204 -2.47 -4.55 14.33
C PHE A 204 -1.44 -3.49 13.93
N VAL A 205 -0.66 -3.74 12.87
CA VAL A 205 0.40 -2.85 12.41
C VAL A 205 0.12 -2.42 10.98
N SER A 206 0.01 -1.11 10.73
CA SER A 206 -0.33 -0.59 9.40
C SER A 206 0.25 0.79 9.12
N ASN A 207 0.38 1.17 7.85
CA ASN A 207 0.62 2.56 7.41
C ASN A 207 -0.59 3.20 6.72
N GLU A 208 -1.76 2.56 6.76
CA GLU A 208 -3.03 3.07 6.20
C GLU A 208 -3.66 4.12 7.11
N LEU A 209 -3.86 5.31 6.58
CA LEU A 209 -4.54 6.44 7.19
C LEU A 209 -6.04 6.35 6.87
N ARG A 210 -6.85 5.98 7.87
CA ARG A 210 -8.30 5.85 7.72
C ARG A 210 -9.06 7.05 8.29
N PRO A 211 -10.24 7.40 7.76
CA PRO A 211 -11.11 8.36 8.42
C PRO A 211 -11.68 7.78 9.72
N PRO A 212 -12.16 8.63 10.64
CA PRO A 212 -13.07 8.15 11.69
C PRO A 212 -14.35 7.63 11.04
N ASP A 213 -14.95 6.58 11.61
CA ASP A 213 -16.17 5.94 11.11
C ASP A 213 -16.14 5.69 9.58
N GLU A 214 -15.30 4.74 9.14
CA GLU A 214 -15.15 4.38 7.73
C GLU A 214 -16.51 4.00 7.11
N PRO A 215 -16.89 4.60 5.96
CA PRO A 215 -18.18 4.33 5.34
C PRO A 215 -18.20 2.98 4.63
N ARG A 216 -19.39 2.40 4.48
CA ARG A 216 -19.59 1.27 3.57
C ARG A 216 -19.31 1.72 2.13
N PHE A 217 -18.62 0.88 1.37
CA PHE A 217 -18.37 1.12 -0.05
C PHE A 217 -19.66 1.51 -0.80
N GLY A 218 -19.62 2.60 -1.56
CA GLY A 218 -20.75 3.12 -2.32
C GLY A 218 -21.95 3.64 -1.51
N ASP A 219 -21.90 3.65 -0.17
CA ASP A 219 -22.97 4.16 0.70
C ASP A 219 -22.38 4.87 1.93
N ASN A 220 -22.16 6.19 1.80
CA ASN A 220 -21.60 7.02 2.87
C ASN A 220 -22.57 7.31 4.03
N THR A 221 -23.78 6.76 4.03
CA THR A 221 -24.74 6.93 5.13
C THR A 221 -24.64 5.83 6.17
N LYS A 222 -23.83 4.79 5.91
CA LYS A 222 -23.68 3.62 6.78
C LYS A 222 -22.22 3.36 7.08
N LEU A 223 -21.97 2.99 8.33
CA LEU A 223 -20.67 2.51 8.77
C LEU A 223 -20.34 1.19 8.05
N ALA A 224 -19.07 1.00 7.66
CA ALA A 224 -18.59 -0.27 7.18
C ALA A 224 -18.66 -1.32 8.30
N SER A 225 -19.08 -2.54 7.97
CA SER A 225 -19.16 -3.66 8.92
C SER A 225 -17.79 -4.05 9.47
N HIS A 226 -16.73 -3.73 8.74
CA HIS A 226 -15.35 -3.90 9.13
C HIS A 226 -14.69 -2.52 9.10
N GLN A 227 -14.15 -2.09 10.23
CA GLN A 227 -13.28 -0.92 10.34
C GLN A 227 -11.83 -1.43 10.41
N LEU A 228 -10.93 -0.88 9.61
CA LEU A 228 -9.57 -1.41 9.46
C LEU A 228 -8.84 -1.49 10.80
N TRP A 229 -9.03 -0.49 11.67
CA TRP A 229 -8.32 -0.38 12.93
C TRP A 229 -9.04 -1.05 14.12
N ASP A 230 -10.14 -1.77 13.88
CA ASP A 230 -10.88 -2.54 14.91
C ASP A 230 -10.75 -4.06 14.76
N VAL A 231 -9.76 -4.53 14.01
CA VAL A 231 -9.54 -5.98 13.86
C VAL A 231 -8.94 -6.61 15.12
N ASP A 232 -9.37 -7.84 15.38
CA ASP A 232 -8.90 -8.69 16.48
C ASP A 232 -8.87 -8.03 17.88
N GLY A 233 -9.82 -7.12 18.13
CA GLY A 233 -10.03 -6.52 19.44
C GLY A 233 -9.14 -5.31 19.75
N ALA A 234 -8.44 -4.75 18.76
CA ALA A 234 -7.53 -3.63 18.97
C ALA A 234 -8.27 -2.29 19.26
N SER A 235 -9.54 -2.15 18.85
CA SER A 235 -10.45 -1.02 19.14
C SER A 235 -9.86 0.38 18.85
N CYS A 236 -9.30 0.59 17.66
CA CYS A 236 -8.61 1.83 17.28
C CYS A 236 -9.22 2.58 16.08
N SER A 237 -10.36 2.18 15.53
CA SER A 237 -11.02 2.84 14.37
C SER A 237 -11.27 4.33 14.54
N GLY A 238 -11.31 4.84 15.77
CA GLY A 238 -11.76 6.19 16.06
C GLY A 238 -13.21 6.39 15.63
N SER A 239 -13.74 7.58 15.89
CA SER A 239 -15.14 7.89 15.58
C SER A 239 -15.36 9.40 15.67
N ALA A 240 -16.43 9.92 15.08
CA ALA A 240 -16.76 11.34 15.21
C ALA A 240 -18.22 11.57 15.62
N GLN A 241 -18.44 12.70 16.29
CA GLN A 241 -19.75 13.22 16.63
C GLN A 241 -19.89 14.65 16.14
N VAL A 242 -21.03 14.92 15.50
CA VAL A 242 -21.39 16.25 15.04
C VAL A 242 -22.70 16.64 15.70
N THR A 243 -22.71 17.72 16.46
CA THR A 243 -23.88 18.17 17.21
C THR A 243 -24.10 19.67 17.08
N SER A 244 -25.35 20.12 17.19
CA SER A 244 -25.63 21.55 17.31
C SER A 244 -25.57 21.97 18.78
N MET A 245 -24.86 23.06 19.06
CA MET A 245 -24.71 23.61 20.41
C MET A 245 -25.05 25.11 20.45
N GLY A 246 -25.20 25.66 21.64
CA GLY A 246 -25.35 27.10 21.83
C GLY A 246 -24.04 27.85 21.57
N GLY A 247 -24.09 29.01 20.90
CA GLY A 247 -22.91 29.84 20.64
C GLY A 247 -23.24 31.28 20.23
N PRO A 248 -22.28 32.22 20.40
CA PRO A 248 -22.49 33.65 20.17
C PRO A 248 -22.48 34.06 18.68
N ASN A 249 -21.90 33.23 17.81
CA ASN A 249 -21.69 33.51 16.38
C ASN A 249 -22.43 32.46 15.52
N PRO A 250 -23.76 32.56 15.38
CA PRO A 250 -24.57 31.49 14.83
C PRO A 250 -24.19 31.15 13.38
N VAL A 251 -24.07 29.86 13.08
CA VAL A 251 -24.03 29.39 11.69
C VAL A 251 -25.38 29.65 11.02
N PRO A 252 -25.44 29.77 9.67
CA PRO A 252 -26.71 29.96 8.99
C PRO A 252 -27.74 28.87 9.33
N ASN A 253 -28.98 29.31 9.54
CA ASN A 253 -30.07 28.41 9.85
C ASN A 253 -30.28 27.40 8.73
N GLY A 254 -30.39 26.12 9.09
CA GLY A 254 -30.61 25.05 8.13
C GLY A 254 -30.07 23.71 8.60
N GLN A 255 -30.27 22.72 7.74
CA GLN A 255 -29.66 21.42 7.92
C GLN A 255 -28.31 21.39 7.23
N TRP A 256 -27.31 20.92 7.95
CA TRP A 256 -25.94 20.81 7.50
C TRP A 256 -25.53 19.34 7.45
N SER A 257 -24.71 18.98 6.47
CA SER A 257 -24.06 17.69 6.39
C SER A 257 -22.54 17.85 6.51
N PHE A 258 -21.88 16.83 7.05
CA PHE A 258 -20.44 16.86 7.28
C PHE A 258 -19.81 15.53 6.93
N VAL A 259 -18.60 15.58 6.37
CA VAL A 259 -17.70 14.43 6.26
C VAL A 259 -16.31 14.85 6.74
N LEU A 260 -15.61 13.91 7.35
CA LEU A 260 -14.29 14.14 7.93
C LEU A 260 -13.26 13.24 7.24
N THR A 261 -12.06 13.74 7.07
CA THR A 261 -10.91 12.95 6.61
C THR A 261 -9.79 13.05 7.64
N SER A 262 -9.03 11.97 7.80
CA SER A 262 -7.79 11.99 8.57
C SER A 262 -6.67 12.53 7.68
N THR A 263 -5.82 13.38 8.22
CA THR A 263 -4.67 13.96 7.50
C THR A 263 -3.37 13.70 8.22
N ARG A 264 -2.29 13.53 7.46
CA ARG A 264 -0.92 13.35 7.97
C ARG A 264 0.08 13.96 7.01
N THR A 265 1.14 14.57 7.54
CA THR A 265 2.33 14.89 6.71
C THR A 265 3.34 13.73 6.75
N ALA A 266 3.65 13.16 5.59
CA ALA A 266 4.77 12.25 5.40
C ALA A 266 6.02 13.04 4.98
N THR A 267 7.22 12.51 5.26
CA THR A 267 8.49 13.14 4.84
C THR A 267 9.33 12.16 4.05
N TYR A 268 9.87 12.60 2.92
CA TYR A 268 10.83 11.83 2.12
C TYR A 268 11.90 12.77 1.56
N ASN A 269 13.18 12.43 1.75
CA ASN A 269 14.33 13.25 1.37
C ASN A 269 14.24 14.73 1.82
N GLY A 270 13.71 14.97 3.03
CA GLY A 270 13.57 16.31 3.60
C GLY A 270 12.39 17.14 3.05
N LEU A 271 11.60 16.59 2.13
CA LEU A 271 10.38 17.20 1.63
C LEU A 271 9.15 16.60 2.30
N SER A 272 8.12 17.43 2.49
CA SER A 272 6.86 17.07 3.11
C SER A 272 5.79 16.78 2.06
N TYR A 273 5.01 15.74 2.29
CA TYR A 273 3.96 15.25 1.42
C TYR A 273 2.68 15.06 2.24
N THR A 274 1.59 15.71 1.84
CA THR A 274 0.32 15.66 2.58
C THR A 274 -0.46 14.42 2.19
N ARG A 275 -0.79 13.60 3.19
CA ARG A 275 -1.72 12.49 3.10
C ARG A 275 -3.06 12.90 3.68
N GLU A 276 -4.10 12.40 3.06
CA GLU A 276 -5.49 12.59 3.44
C GLU A 276 -6.23 11.30 3.11
N SER A 277 -7.08 10.83 4.02
CA SER A 277 -7.89 9.62 3.86
C SER A 277 -9.14 9.86 3.01
N ALA A 278 -9.82 8.79 2.59
CA ALA A 278 -11.19 8.91 2.11
C ALA A 278 -12.09 9.57 3.18
N PRO A 279 -13.22 10.19 2.79
CA PRO A 279 -14.17 10.75 3.75
C PRO A 279 -14.84 9.67 4.61
N SER A 280 -15.16 10.04 5.85
CA SER A 280 -15.98 9.28 6.80
C SER A 280 -17.41 9.03 6.29
N VAL A 281 -18.21 8.31 7.08
CA VAL A 281 -19.67 8.44 6.98
C VAL A 281 -20.10 9.91 7.05
N CYS A 282 -21.24 10.20 6.44
CA CYS A 282 -21.87 11.50 6.47
C CYS A 282 -22.64 11.70 7.77
N TYR A 283 -22.34 12.80 8.46
CA TYR A 283 -23.08 13.27 9.63
C TYR A 283 -24.02 14.39 9.23
N THR A 284 -25.11 14.58 9.98
CA THR A 284 -25.98 15.75 9.80
C THR A 284 -26.23 16.45 11.12
N ALA A 285 -26.34 17.78 11.07
CA ALA A 285 -26.70 18.60 12.21
C ALA A 285 -27.67 19.70 11.80
N ASN A 286 -28.64 19.99 12.65
CA ASN A 286 -29.65 21.00 12.40
C ASN A 286 -29.33 22.26 13.22
N ALA A 287 -28.93 23.33 12.54
CA ALA A 287 -28.74 24.64 13.16
C ALA A 287 -30.03 25.43 13.05
N GLN A 288 -30.83 25.44 14.12
CA GLN A 288 -32.09 26.20 14.20
C GLN A 288 -32.05 27.17 15.37
N GLY A 289 -32.28 28.45 15.06
CA GLY A 289 -32.35 29.54 16.03
C GLY A 289 -31.16 30.50 15.93
N SER A 290 -31.25 31.62 16.64
CA SER A 290 -30.29 32.73 16.46
C SER A 290 -28.92 32.52 17.09
N ASN A 291 -28.70 31.44 17.86
CA ASN A 291 -27.49 31.24 18.69
C ASN A 291 -26.95 29.80 18.55
N ARG A 292 -26.89 29.26 17.33
CA ARG A 292 -26.46 27.87 17.08
C ARG A 292 -25.11 27.78 16.40
N ASN A 293 -24.20 27.04 17.00
CA ASN A 293 -22.93 26.62 16.41
C ASN A 293 -22.95 25.10 16.20
N ILE A 294 -21.95 24.57 15.49
CA ILE A 294 -21.78 23.13 15.29
C ILE A 294 -20.53 22.67 16.04
N GLN A 295 -20.68 21.74 16.97
CA GLN A 295 -19.55 21.08 17.61
C GLN A 295 -19.21 19.81 16.85
N ILE A 296 -17.93 19.62 16.61
CA ILE A 296 -17.36 18.39 16.06
C ILE A 296 -16.37 17.85 17.09
N VAL A 297 -16.56 16.59 17.46
CA VAL A 297 -15.66 15.87 18.36
C VAL A 297 -15.18 14.63 17.64
N VAL A 298 -13.88 14.36 17.67
CA VAL A 298 -13.26 13.21 17.01
C VAL A 298 -12.49 12.41 18.04
N SER A 299 -12.81 11.13 18.20
CA SER A 299 -11.94 10.15 18.83
C SER A 299 -10.88 9.75 17.82
N ASN A 300 -9.60 9.87 18.20
CA ASN A 300 -8.52 9.81 17.23
C ASN A 300 -8.37 8.42 16.58
N VAL A 301 -7.90 8.45 15.32
CA VAL A 301 -7.54 7.30 14.49
C VAL A 301 -6.01 7.22 14.43
N PRO A 302 -5.40 6.02 14.48
CA PRO A 302 -3.97 5.84 14.30
C PRO A 302 -3.41 6.59 13.08
N GLY A 303 -2.32 7.32 13.30
CA GLY A 303 -1.58 8.03 12.25
C GLY A 303 -2.05 9.45 11.93
N ALA A 304 -3.29 9.83 12.28
CA ALA A 304 -3.79 11.18 12.06
C ALA A 304 -2.98 12.22 12.84
N THR A 305 -2.64 13.32 12.19
CA THR A 305 -2.08 14.53 12.83
C THR A 305 -3.07 15.69 12.81
N ALA A 306 -4.10 15.61 11.98
CA ALA A 306 -5.24 16.51 11.97
C ALA A 306 -6.43 15.86 11.23
N TYR A 307 -7.60 16.48 11.33
CA TYR A 307 -8.80 16.13 10.58
C TYR A 307 -9.27 17.30 9.74
N ASN A 308 -9.42 17.09 8.43
CA ASN A 308 -10.13 18.07 7.61
C ASN A 308 -11.63 17.83 7.75
N ILE A 309 -12.38 18.91 7.89
CA ILE A 309 -13.81 18.90 8.11
C ILE A 309 -14.45 19.56 6.90
N TYR A 310 -15.24 18.79 6.17
CA TYR A 310 -15.96 19.26 5.00
C TYR A 310 -17.45 19.41 5.33
N ALA A 311 -18.03 20.53 4.93
CA ALA A 311 -19.43 20.88 5.22
C ALA A 311 -20.25 21.05 3.95
N GLY A 312 -21.52 20.65 4.02
CA GLY A 312 -22.53 20.81 2.98
C GLY A 312 -23.76 21.55 3.51
N PRO A 313 -24.16 22.69 2.95
CA PRO A 313 -25.31 23.48 3.42
C PRO A 313 -26.68 22.86 3.07
N SER A 314 -26.71 21.77 2.31
CA SER A 314 -27.93 21.09 1.87
C SER A 314 -28.49 20.10 2.91
N GLY A 315 -27.68 19.72 3.90
CA GLY A 315 -28.03 18.63 4.82
C GLY A 315 -28.04 17.25 4.18
N SER A 316 -27.67 17.14 2.90
CA SER A 316 -27.65 15.90 2.14
C SER A 316 -26.27 15.25 2.17
N CYS A 317 -26.25 13.93 2.30
CA CYS A 317 -25.03 13.13 2.18
C CYS A 317 -24.52 12.98 0.74
N ASN A 318 -25.27 13.47 -0.25
CA ASN A 318 -24.84 13.51 -1.65
C ASN A 318 -23.95 14.73 -1.98
N GLY A 319 -23.74 15.64 -1.02
CA GLY A 319 -22.96 16.86 -1.21
C GLY A 319 -23.70 17.97 -1.98
N PRO A 320 -22.96 18.91 -2.60
CA PRO A 320 -21.50 19.03 -2.55
C PRO A 320 -21.00 19.42 -1.16
N PHE A 321 -19.78 19.00 -0.83
CA PHE A 321 -19.09 19.37 0.42
C PHE A 321 -17.89 20.26 0.11
N GLY A 322 -17.60 21.22 0.99
CA GLY A 322 -16.41 22.07 0.91
C GLY A 322 -15.63 22.08 2.22
N LEU A 323 -14.30 22.17 2.16
CA LEU A 323 -13.45 22.26 3.35
C LEU A 323 -13.85 23.47 4.17
N ALA A 324 -14.23 23.28 5.44
CA ALA A 324 -14.66 24.35 6.34
C ALA A 324 -13.62 24.65 7.43
N ALA A 325 -12.93 23.61 7.91
CA ALA A 325 -11.92 23.75 8.95
C ALA A 325 -10.97 22.54 8.96
N THR A 326 -9.84 22.71 9.66
CA THR A 326 -8.91 21.63 10.00
C THR A 326 -8.75 21.59 11.52
N LEU A 327 -8.96 20.42 12.12
CA LEU A 327 -8.82 20.16 13.55
C LEU A 327 -7.51 19.41 13.80
N ALA A 328 -6.54 20.04 14.45
CA ALA A 328 -5.27 19.39 14.76
C ALA A 328 -5.42 18.32 15.85
N VAL A 329 -4.66 17.24 15.74
CA VAL A 329 -4.48 16.26 16.82
C VAL A 329 -3.46 16.81 17.81
N SER A 330 -3.83 16.82 19.09
CA SER A 330 -2.99 17.31 20.17
C SER A 330 -2.32 16.15 20.91
N GLY A 331 -1.04 16.31 21.25
CA GLY A 331 -0.27 15.28 21.93
C GLY A 331 0.11 14.10 21.01
N THR A 332 0.35 12.93 21.61
CA THR A 332 0.77 11.72 20.90
C THR A 332 -0.15 10.57 21.29
N PRO A 333 -0.97 10.02 20.36
CA PRO A 333 -1.81 8.86 20.62
C PRO A 333 -1.02 7.69 21.22
N GLN A 334 -1.58 7.06 22.24
CA GLN A 334 -0.96 5.97 23.00
C GLN A 334 -1.81 4.69 22.96
N ASN A 335 -1.17 3.56 23.23
CA ASN A 335 -1.74 2.21 23.32
C ASN A 335 -1.97 1.75 24.77
N ASN A 336 -2.07 2.66 25.75
CA ASN A 336 -2.24 2.28 27.15
C ASN A 336 -3.69 1.89 27.52
N ASN A 337 -4.71 2.31 26.76
CA ASN A 337 -6.10 1.87 26.93
C ASN A 337 -6.95 2.11 25.66
N THR A 338 -6.88 1.18 24.70
CA THR A 338 -7.68 1.24 23.46
C THR A 338 -9.07 0.61 23.61
N GLY A 339 -9.27 -0.32 24.55
CA GLY A 339 -10.58 -0.97 24.77
C GLY A 339 -11.69 -0.04 25.28
N SER A 340 -11.36 1.20 25.64
CA SER A 340 -12.34 2.26 25.98
C SER A 340 -12.58 3.25 24.83
N CYS A 341 -11.99 3.01 23.65
CA CYS A 341 -12.20 3.81 22.45
C CYS A 341 -13.41 3.29 21.65
N PRO A 342 -14.10 4.15 20.88
CA PRO A 342 -13.92 5.60 20.81
C PRO A 342 -14.42 6.33 22.07
N ALA A 343 -13.80 7.45 22.43
CA ALA A 343 -14.29 8.33 23.49
C ALA A 343 -14.44 9.77 23.01
N PHE A 344 -15.52 10.43 23.42
CA PHE A 344 -15.80 11.83 23.06
C PHE A 344 -15.63 12.80 24.23
N THR A 345 -15.29 12.28 25.41
CA THR A 345 -15.02 13.05 26.63
C THR A 345 -14.04 12.28 27.52
N GLY A 346 -13.32 12.99 28.39
CA GLY A 346 -12.45 12.39 29.40
C GLY A 346 -11.18 11.74 28.82
N SER A 347 -10.46 10.97 29.67
CA SER A 347 -9.17 10.34 29.33
C SER A 347 -9.23 8.82 29.31
N SER A 348 -10.42 8.23 29.15
CA SER A 348 -10.58 6.77 29.14
C SER A 348 -9.96 6.13 27.90
N CYS A 349 -10.16 6.71 26.72
CA CYS A 349 -9.49 6.28 25.49
C CYS A 349 -8.10 6.91 25.37
N SER A 350 -7.07 6.08 25.17
CA SER A 350 -5.69 6.53 25.07
C SER A 350 -5.27 7.11 23.71
N LEU A 351 -6.09 6.93 22.68
CA LEU A 351 -5.88 7.60 21.39
C LEU A 351 -6.16 9.11 21.48
N GLY A 352 -6.92 9.53 22.50
CA GLY A 352 -7.32 10.91 22.70
C GLY A 352 -8.58 11.29 21.93
N HIS A 353 -9.07 12.49 22.20
CA HIS A 353 -10.17 13.09 21.46
C HIS A 353 -9.90 14.57 21.23
N GLU A 354 -10.30 15.05 20.07
CA GLU A 354 -10.16 16.44 19.67
C GLU A 354 -11.54 17.05 19.49
N SER A 355 -11.65 18.37 19.65
CA SER A 355 -12.92 19.05 19.37
C SER A 355 -12.71 20.43 18.75
N ILE A 356 -13.66 20.82 17.91
CA ILE A 356 -13.77 22.16 17.35
C ILE A 356 -15.23 22.60 17.33
N THR A 357 -15.46 23.88 17.57
CA THR A 357 -16.77 24.50 17.38
C THR A 357 -16.72 25.37 16.14
N LEU A 358 -17.49 25.01 15.13
CA LEU A 358 -17.67 25.79 13.91
C LEU A 358 -18.76 26.85 14.12
N ASP A 359 -18.46 28.06 13.71
CA ASP A 359 -19.33 29.22 13.84
C ASP A 359 -19.51 29.95 12.50
N SER A 360 -20.11 31.14 12.50
CA SER A 360 -20.30 31.94 11.28
C SER A 360 -18.98 32.33 10.58
N GLY A 361 -17.83 32.30 11.27
CA GLY A 361 -16.53 32.51 10.63
C GLY A 361 -16.11 31.33 9.75
N ASN A 362 -16.55 30.11 10.07
CA ASN A 362 -16.28 28.91 9.28
C ASN A 362 -17.35 28.65 8.22
N LEU A 363 -18.62 28.81 8.59
CA LEU A 363 -19.79 28.38 7.80
C LEU A 363 -20.71 29.54 7.39
N GLY A 364 -20.35 30.78 7.69
CA GLY A 364 -21.14 31.95 7.32
C GLY A 364 -20.97 32.34 5.86
N PRO A 365 -21.86 33.16 5.30
CA PRO A 365 -21.77 33.59 3.91
C PRO A 365 -20.46 34.37 3.65
N PRO A 366 -19.73 34.08 2.55
CA PRO A 366 -20.04 33.11 1.51
C PRO A 366 -19.28 31.77 1.69
N PHE A 367 -19.72 30.90 2.61
CA PHE A 367 -19.31 29.50 2.55
C PHE A 367 -20.02 28.81 1.37
N ALA A 368 -19.23 28.41 0.38
CA ALA A 368 -19.71 27.69 -0.78
C ALA A 368 -18.70 26.61 -1.16
N PRO A 369 -19.12 25.33 -1.25
CA PRO A 369 -18.31 24.28 -1.86
C PRO A 369 -17.86 24.71 -3.26
N ASN A 370 -16.56 24.58 -3.54
CA ASN A 370 -15.93 25.00 -4.78
C ASN A 370 -14.98 23.91 -5.29
N GLY A 371 -15.44 23.15 -6.29
CA GLY A 371 -14.63 22.12 -6.94
C GLY A 371 -13.43 22.64 -7.74
N ALA A 372 -13.34 23.96 -7.99
CA ALA A 372 -12.17 24.59 -8.62
C ALA A 372 -11.13 25.08 -7.60
N ALA A 373 -11.43 25.04 -6.30
CA ALA A 373 -10.45 25.37 -5.27
C ALA A 373 -9.42 24.23 -5.16
N PRO A 374 -8.11 24.55 -5.08
CA PRO A 374 -7.07 23.54 -4.87
C PRO A 374 -7.30 22.72 -3.59
N PRO A 375 -6.84 21.46 -3.52
CA PRO A 375 -6.92 20.65 -2.31
C PRO A 375 -6.33 21.37 -1.08
N GLY A 376 -7.02 21.27 0.06
CA GLY A 376 -6.58 21.89 1.33
C GLY A 376 -6.91 23.38 1.46
N VAL A 377 -7.59 23.98 0.48
CA VAL A 377 -8.05 25.38 0.53
C VAL A 377 -9.50 25.43 0.98
N ASN A 378 -9.88 26.47 1.74
CA ASN A 378 -11.28 26.67 2.16
C ASN A 378 -12.25 26.56 0.98
N GLY A 379 -13.30 25.76 1.15
CA GLY A 379 -14.30 25.43 0.14
C GLY A 379 -13.91 24.30 -0.82
N SER A 380 -12.66 23.82 -0.85
CA SER A 380 -12.25 22.71 -1.73
C SER A 380 -13.04 21.44 -1.45
N TYR A 381 -13.33 20.65 -2.47
CA TYR A 381 -14.03 19.39 -2.29
C TYR A 381 -13.18 18.39 -1.51
N PRO A 382 -13.82 17.47 -0.75
CA PRO A 382 -13.10 16.34 -0.18
C PRO A 382 -12.53 15.46 -1.29
N PRO A 383 -11.52 14.63 -0.99
CA PRO A 383 -11.15 13.52 -1.84
C PRO A 383 -12.33 12.60 -2.16
N ALA A 384 -12.23 11.82 -3.24
CA ALA A 384 -13.28 10.87 -3.58
C ALA A 384 -13.48 9.81 -2.48
N GLY A 385 -14.74 9.36 -2.36
CA GLY A 385 -15.13 8.31 -1.43
C GLY A 385 -14.65 6.93 -1.85
N GLN A 386 -14.81 5.96 -0.94
CA GLN A 386 -14.44 4.58 -1.21
C GLN A 386 -15.36 3.92 -2.27
N THR A 387 -14.80 3.41 -3.36
CA THR A 387 -15.55 2.80 -4.50
C THR A 387 -15.49 1.28 -4.49
N SER A 388 -16.59 0.52 -4.49
CA SER A 388 -16.62 -0.96 -4.42
C SER A 388 -15.35 -1.77 -4.79
N PRO A 389 -14.99 -2.80 -4.00
CA PRO A 389 -13.86 -3.69 -4.31
C PRO A 389 -14.00 -4.31 -5.70
N LEU A 390 -12.88 -4.51 -6.41
CA LEU A 390 -12.89 -5.16 -7.73
C LEU A 390 -13.46 -6.60 -7.69
N LYS A 391 -13.36 -7.30 -6.55
CA LYS A 391 -13.90 -8.65 -6.37
C LYS A 391 -14.74 -8.78 -5.10
N ASN A 392 -15.83 -9.52 -5.21
CA ASN A 392 -16.76 -9.78 -4.10
C ASN A 392 -16.03 -10.41 -2.90
N ASN A 393 -16.35 -9.93 -1.69
CA ASN A 393 -15.77 -10.34 -0.40
C ASN A 393 -14.31 -9.93 -0.16
N LEU A 394 -13.73 -9.08 -1.01
CA LEU A 394 -12.52 -8.34 -0.65
C LEU A 394 -12.96 -7.00 -0.05
N PRO A 395 -12.29 -6.44 0.96
CA PRO A 395 -12.39 -5.03 1.28
C PRO A 395 -12.00 -4.19 0.06
N ASN A 396 -12.52 -2.98 0.00
CA ASN A 396 -12.38 -2.15 -1.18
C ASN A 396 -10.97 -1.56 -1.29
N GLU A 397 -10.05 -2.34 -1.86
CA GLU A 397 -8.60 -2.16 -1.73
C GLU A 397 -7.88 -1.74 -3.00
N ASN A 398 -8.53 -1.83 -4.17
CA ASN A 398 -8.02 -1.24 -5.39
C ASN A 398 -8.73 0.07 -5.67
N ALA A 399 -8.14 1.13 -5.15
CA ALA A 399 -8.63 2.45 -5.46
C ALA A 399 -8.26 2.87 -6.89
N GLU A 400 -9.22 3.36 -7.67
CA GLU A 400 -8.89 4.08 -8.91
C GLU A 400 -7.86 5.17 -8.61
N ARG A 401 -6.69 5.12 -9.26
CA ARG A 401 -5.64 6.12 -9.09
C ARG A 401 -5.94 7.27 -10.04
N ALA A 402 -6.37 8.41 -9.53
CA ALA A 402 -6.67 9.58 -10.35
C ALA A 402 -5.99 10.86 -9.83
N ALA A 403 -6.00 11.89 -10.67
CA ALA A 403 -5.50 13.20 -10.27
C ALA A 403 -6.45 13.80 -9.20
N PRO A 404 -5.92 14.40 -8.13
CA PRO A 404 -6.73 15.02 -7.09
C PRO A 404 -7.76 16.01 -7.66
N PRO A 405 -8.98 16.07 -7.10
CA PRO A 405 -9.47 15.36 -5.91
C PRO A 405 -9.99 13.94 -6.20
N ALA A 406 -9.78 13.41 -7.40
CA ALA A 406 -10.26 12.09 -7.80
C ALA A 406 -9.33 10.97 -7.31
N GLY A 407 -9.92 9.78 -7.18
CA GLY A 407 -9.25 8.53 -6.83
C GLY A 407 -9.75 7.95 -5.50
N ASP A 408 -9.96 6.65 -5.46
CA ASP A 408 -10.48 5.98 -4.27
C ASP A 408 -9.41 5.98 -3.15
N ARG A 409 -9.84 5.91 -1.88
CA ARG A 409 -8.97 6.04 -0.69
C ARG A 409 -8.17 7.35 -0.60
N ALA A 410 -8.51 8.40 -1.35
CA ALA A 410 -7.85 9.72 -1.29
C ALA A 410 -6.32 9.67 -1.52
N ASN A 411 -5.52 10.46 -0.79
CA ASN A 411 -4.10 10.69 -1.08
C ASN A 411 -3.16 9.51 -0.71
N GLU A 412 -3.69 8.38 -0.25
CA GLU A 412 -2.89 7.20 0.07
C GLU A 412 -2.35 6.48 -1.16
N ASN A 413 -3.11 6.57 -2.26
CA ASN A 413 -2.77 6.00 -3.56
C ASN A 413 -2.42 7.05 -4.61
N GLN A 414 -2.24 8.31 -4.19
CA GLN A 414 -1.75 9.38 -5.04
C GLN A 414 -0.25 9.27 -5.25
N CYS A 415 0.17 9.80 -6.40
CA CYS A 415 1.57 9.92 -6.72
C CYS A 415 1.96 11.39 -6.63
N ASP A 416 3.12 11.65 -6.04
CA ASP A 416 3.71 12.99 -6.02
C ASP A 416 4.96 13.02 -6.87
N THR A 417 5.21 14.20 -7.44
CA THR A 417 6.52 14.54 -8.00
C THR A 417 7.55 14.60 -6.89
N VAL A 418 8.84 14.51 -7.26
CA VAL A 418 9.96 14.68 -6.32
C VAL A 418 10.01 16.06 -5.65
N ALA A 419 9.21 17.03 -6.11
CA ALA A 419 9.11 18.37 -5.56
C ALA A 419 7.91 18.56 -4.61
N GLY A 420 7.15 17.50 -4.32
CA GLY A 420 5.96 17.57 -3.45
C GLY A 420 4.70 18.12 -4.12
N ALA A 421 4.66 18.14 -5.46
CA ALA A 421 3.45 18.46 -6.21
C ALA A 421 2.73 17.20 -6.68
N LEU A 422 1.39 17.23 -6.61
CA LEU A 422 0.48 16.16 -7.02
C LEU A 422 0.69 15.77 -8.49
N ALA A 423 0.68 14.45 -8.78
CA ALA A 423 0.87 13.88 -10.10
C ALA A 423 -0.04 12.67 -10.35
N THR A 424 -0.32 12.37 -11.62
CA THR A 424 -0.99 11.12 -12.01
C THR A 424 -0.05 9.94 -11.82
N CYS A 425 -0.58 8.81 -11.34
CA CYS A 425 0.20 7.58 -11.24
C CYS A 425 0.38 6.91 -12.62
N PRO A 426 1.51 6.22 -12.87
CA PRO A 426 2.68 6.06 -12.00
C PRO A 426 3.48 7.36 -11.84
N GLY A 427 3.88 7.68 -10.61
CA GLY A 427 4.72 8.84 -10.31
C GLY A 427 5.84 8.50 -9.32
N PRO A 428 6.83 9.38 -9.12
CA PRO A 428 8.07 9.00 -8.44
C PRO A 428 7.93 8.76 -6.93
N ILE A 429 6.92 9.33 -6.27
CA ILE A 429 6.73 9.24 -4.82
C ILE A 429 5.32 8.73 -4.52
N THR A 430 5.22 7.73 -3.64
CA THR A 430 3.98 7.35 -2.96
C THR A 430 4.04 7.83 -1.51
N PRO A 431 3.33 8.89 -1.12
CA PRO A 431 3.37 9.41 0.25
C PRO A 431 3.00 8.36 1.29
N GLY A 432 3.79 8.25 2.36
CA GLY A 432 3.51 7.32 3.46
C GLY A 432 3.95 5.87 3.24
N ALA A 433 4.47 5.54 2.06
CA ALA A 433 5.01 4.21 1.79
C ALA A 433 6.12 3.83 2.78
N VAL A 434 6.18 2.54 3.09
CA VAL A 434 7.18 1.94 3.97
C VAL A 434 7.97 0.85 3.26
N ALA A 435 9.19 0.60 3.72
CA ALA A 435 9.96 -0.56 3.30
C ALA A 435 10.65 -1.18 4.52
N PHE A 436 10.57 -2.49 4.67
CA PHE A 436 11.28 -3.22 5.71
C PHE A 436 12.63 -3.67 5.19
N TYR A 437 13.66 -3.50 6.02
CA TYR A 437 14.97 -4.08 5.81
C TYR A 437 15.33 -4.95 7.01
N ILE A 438 15.36 -6.27 6.81
CA ILE A 438 15.78 -7.24 7.82
C ILE A 438 17.16 -7.81 7.43
N PRO A 439 18.25 -7.35 8.06
CA PRO A 439 19.58 -7.87 7.79
C PRO A 439 19.76 -9.28 8.36
N SER A 440 20.86 -9.94 7.98
CA SER A 440 21.25 -11.24 8.54
C SER A 440 21.31 -11.20 10.07
N GLY A 441 20.71 -12.21 10.70
CA GLY A 441 20.57 -12.32 12.17
C GLY A 441 19.16 -12.03 12.70
N GLY A 442 18.28 -11.43 11.89
CA GLY A 442 16.86 -11.21 12.18
C GLY A 442 15.96 -11.91 11.17
N CYS A 443 14.70 -12.13 11.55
CA CYS A 443 13.70 -12.84 10.73
C CYS A 443 12.39 -12.06 10.70
N LEU A 444 11.62 -12.25 9.64
CA LEU A 444 10.20 -11.85 9.62
C LEU A 444 9.35 -12.96 10.24
N ASN A 445 8.67 -12.66 11.34
CA ASN A 445 7.69 -13.50 12.00
C ASN A 445 6.35 -12.76 12.12
N ALA A 446 5.64 -12.61 11.01
CA ALA A 446 4.23 -12.21 11.02
C ALA A 446 3.40 -13.46 11.32
N LEU A 447 3.08 -13.69 12.59
CA LEU A 447 2.41 -14.90 13.07
C LEU A 447 0.89 -14.75 13.00
N SER A 448 0.17 -15.88 13.08
CA SER A 448 -1.30 -15.93 12.92
C SER A 448 -2.11 -15.38 14.10
N GLY A 449 -1.48 -14.68 15.03
CA GLY A 449 -2.14 -14.06 16.18
C GLY A 449 -2.28 -12.55 16.07
N GLY A 450 -1.55 -11.90 15.15
CA GLY A 450 -1.67 -10.47 14.87
C GLY A 450 -1.74 -10.21 13.38
N ASP A 451 -2.00 -8.95 13.04
CA ASP A 451 -2.27 -8.52 11.67
C ASP A 451 -1.36 -7.38 11.22
N ASN A 452 -0.99 -7.42 9.95
CA ASN A 452 0.01 -6.56 9.32
C ASN A 452 -0.55 -6.09 7.99
N TYR A 453 -0.84 -4.81 7.85
CA TYR A 453 -1.42 -4.26 6.64
C TYR A 453 -0.64 -3.03 6.20
N PHE A 454 0.34 -3.17 5.31
CA PHE A 454 1.15 -2.02 4.91
C PHE A 454 1.58 -2.03 3.45
N PHE A 455 1.77 -0.83 2.90
CA PHE A 455 2.15 -0.62 1.51
C PHE A 455 3.51 0.05 1.33
N SER A 456 4.19 -0.36 0.26
CA SER A 456 5.38 0.31 -0.27
C SER A 456 5.02 1.26 -1.43
N GLY A 457 6.03 1.86 -2.07
CA GLY A 457 5.83 2.91 -3.04
C GLY A 457 6.93 3.00 -4.08
N TYR A 458 6.70 3.84 -5.09
CA TYR A 458 7.61 4.00 -6.23
C TYR A 458 9.03 4.40 -5.81
N GLN A 459 9.17 5.20 -4.77
CA GLN A 459 10.47 5.63 -4.25
C GLN A 459 11.32 4.49 -3.66
N TYR A 460 10.71 3.35 -3.38
CA TYR A 460 11.37 2.12 -2.92
C TYR A 460 11.26 0.99 -3.94
N ASN A 461 10.88 1.28 -5.19
CA ASN A 461 10.61 0.28 -6.22
C ASN A 461 9.54 -0.73 -5.79
N TRP A 462 8.55 -0.28 -5.02
CA TRP A 462 7.54 -1.12 -4.39
C TRP A 462 8.10 -2.20 -3.45
N MET A 463 9.38 -2.12 -3.05
CA MET A 463 9.98 -3.04 -2.09
C MET A 463 9.29 -2.89 -0.73
N VAL A 464 8.51 -3.87 -0.33
CA VAL A 464 7.83 -3.89 0.98
C VAL A 464 8.68 -4.61 2.02
N LEU A 465 9.40 -5.66 1.61
CA LEU A 465 10.35 -6.39 2.44
C LEU A 465 11.63 -6.68 1.66
N TYR A 466 12.76 -6.27 2.23
CA TYR A 466 14.09 -6.58 1.74
C TYR A 466 14.89 -7.37 2.77
N GLU A 467 15.40 -8.53 2.36
CA GLU A 467 16.46 -9.23 3.06
C GLU A 467 17.69 -9.41 2.14
N PRO A 468 18.92 -9.24 2.66
CA PRO A 468 20.12 -9.30 1.84
C PRO A 468 20.35 -10.70 1.29
N GLY A 469 20.73 -10.78 0.02
CA GLY A 469 21.19 -12.00 -0.64
C GLY A 469 22.71 -12.15 -0.67
N ALA A 470 23.19 -13.21 -1.31
CA ALA A 470 24.63 -13.45 -1.50
C ALA A 470 25.34 -12.31 -2.26
N ALA A 471 24.62 -11.58 -3.11
CA ALA A 471 25.15 -10.43 -3.85
C ALA A 471 25.23 -9.13 -3.01
N ASN A 472 24.55 -9.07 -1.86
CA ASN A 472 24.61 -7.98 -0.89
C ASN A 472 24.90 -8.54 0.52
N PRO A 473 26.09 -9.13 0.77
CA PRO A 473 26.36 -9.88 1.99
C PRO A 473 26.39 -8.98 3.26
N PRO A 474 26.17 -9.56 4.46
CA PRO A 474 25.90 -10.98 4.72
C PRO A 474 24.47 -11.37 4.32
N ALA A 475 24.34 -12.50 3.64
CA ALA A 475 23.04 -13.02 3.23
C ALA A 475 22.18 -13.35 4.47
N ASN A 476 20.89 -13.02 4.41
CA ASN A 476 19.93 -13.47 5.39
C ASN A 476 19.33 -14.81 4.95
N THR A 477 19.56 -15.84 5.75
CA THR A 477 19.10 -17.20 5.48
C THR A 477 17.99 -17.62 6.44
N CYS A 478 17.23 -16.66 6.98
CA CYS A 478 16.23 -16.98 7.97
C CYS A 478 15.04 -17.78 7.39
N SER A 479 14.31 -18.44 8.29
CA SER A 479 13.01 -19.02 8.04
C SER A 479 11.92 -18.04 8.45
N ASN A 480 11.44 -17.28 7.46
CA ASN A 480 10.41 -16.28 7.65
C ASN A 480 9.02 -16.93 7.66
N VAL A 481 8.13 -16.34 8.46
CA VAL A 481 6.72 -16.69 8.53
C VAL A 481 5.89 -15.46 8.18
N MET A 482 4.93 -15.67 7.28
CA MET A 482 3.91 -14.70 6.89
C MET A 482 2.53 -15.32 7.11
N GLY A 483 1.80 -14.76 8.07
CA GLY A 483 0.46 -15.17 8.42
C GLY A 483 -0.35 -13.98 8.95
N ALA A 484 -1.62 -14.26 9.18
CA ALA A 484 -2.62 -13.29 9.61
C ALA A 484 -3.51 -13.90 10.70
N ALA A 485 -3.99 -13.06 11.61
CA ALA A 485 -5.06 -13.42 12.50
C ALA A 485 -6.40 -13.39 11.77
N SER A 486 -6.73 -12.23 11.20
CA SER A 486 -7.98 -12.00 10.48
C SER A 486 -7.78 -11.33 9.11
N ASP A 487 -6.90 -10.33 9.00
CA ASP A 487 -6.58 -9.68 7.72
C ASP A 487 -5.16 -9.07 7.71
N SER A 488 -4.29 -9.54 6.83
CA SER A 488 -2.94 -8.97 6.66
C SER A 488 -2.55 -8.89 5.19
N ALA A 489 -1.92 -7.79 4.80
CA ALA A 489 -1.40 -7.56 3.47
C ALA A 489 -0.02 -6.91 3.50
N PHE A 490 0.86 -7.41 2.63
CA PHE A 490 2.19 -6.84 2.39
C PHE A 490 2.17 -6.25 0.98
N ILE A 491 1.70 -5.01 0.83
CA ILE A 491 1.40 -4.42 -0.47
C ILE A 491 2.70 -3.96 -1.15
N GLY A 492 3.28 -4.84 -1.96
CA GLY A 492 4.52 -4.62 -2.71
C GLY A 492 5.38 -5.87 -2.88
N LEU A 493 6.60 -5.70 -3.38
CA LEU A 493 7.57 -6.76 -3.61
C LEU A 493 8.20 -7.24 -2.29
N VAL A 494 8.09 -8.54 -2.03
CA VAL A 494 8.83 -9.26 -1.01
C VAL A 494 10.08 -9.87 -1.65
N TYR A 495 11.27 -9.40 -1.25
CA TYR A 495 12.55 -9.86 -1.77
C TYR A 495 13.44 -10.38 -0.64
N ALA A 496 13.54 -11.71 -0.56
CA ALA A 496 14.36 -12.41 0.42
C ALA A 496 15.14 -13.55 -0.25
N PRO A 497 16.08 -13.25 -1.17
CA PRO A 497 16.65 -14.19 -2.13
C PRO A 497 17.42 -15.35 -1.50
N SER A 498 17.84 -15.24 -0.23
CA SER A 498 18.56 -16.29 0.51
C SER A 498 17.76 -16.92 1.65
N ALA A 499 16.56 -16.40 1.94
CA ALA A 499 15.70 -16.85 3.03
C ALA A 499 14.60 -17.78 2.54
N SER A 500 14.08 -18.59 3.46
CA SER A 500 12.87 -19.37 3.24
C SER A 500 11.66 -18.61 3.74
N ILE A 501 10.55 -18.69 3.01
CA ILE A 501 9.30 -18.03 3.37
C ILE A 501 8.20 -19.08 3.48
N SER A 502 7.56 -19.13 4.65
CA SER A 502 6.36 -19.92 4.89
C SER A 502 5.15 -19.00 5.01
N ILE A 503 4.20 -19.14 4.09
CA ILE A 503 2.92 -18.44 4.12
C ILE A 503 1.88 -19.37 4.75
N GLN A 504 1.34 -18.96 5.90
CA GLN A 504 0.43 -19.74 6.73
C GLN A 504 -0.96 -19.08 6.77
N LYS A 505 -2.03 -19.89 6.62
CA LYS A 505 -3.43 -19.47 6.87
C LYS A 505 -3.90 -18.32 5.95
N ALA A 506 -3.78 -18.53 4.64
CA ALA A 506 -3.89 -17.49 3.62
C ALA A 506 -5.31 -17.12 3.16
N SER A 507 -6.34 -17.44 3.96
CA SER A 507 -7.66 -16.80 3.83
C SER A 507 -7.78 -15.49 4.60
N ALA A 508 -6.91 -15.30 5.59
CA ALA A 508 -6.74 -14.05 6.31
C ALA A 508 -5.47 -13.30 5.85
N PHE A 509 -4.50 -14.00 5.24
CA PHE A 509 -3.28 -13.37 4.70
C PHE A 509 -3.44 -13.12 3.19
N ARG A 510 -3.59 -11.85 2.82
CA ARG A 510 -3.83 -11.30 1.48
C ARG A 510 -2.54 -11.24 0.68
N THR A 511 -2.11 -12.40 0.20
CA THR A 511 -1.00 -12.47 -0.76
C THR A 511 -1.38 -11.95 -2.15
N ASP A 512 -2.68 -11.74 -2.42
CA ASP A 512 -3.17 -11.06 -3.61
C ASP A 512 -2.61 -9.65 -3.76
N GLU A 513 -2.22 -9.03 -2.66
CA GLU A 513 -1.73 -7.66 -2.61
C GLU A 513 -0.20 -7.59 -2.56
N SER A 514 0.47 -8.71 -2.26
CA SER A 514 1.92 -8.79 -2.41
C SER A 514 2.26 -8.75 -3.89
N GLY A 515 2.76 -7.61 -4.34
CA GLY A 515 3.14 -7.34 -5.73
C GLY A 515 4.28 -8.22 -6.30
N GLY A 516 4.55 -9.36 -5.67
CA GLY A 516 5.53 -10.34 -6.06
C GLY A 516 6.28 -10.88 -4.85
N VAL A 517 6.64 -12.16 -4.89
CA VAL A 517 7.49 -12.78 -3.87
C VAL A 517 8.68 -13.46 -4.54
N ILE A 518 9.89 -13.02 -4.19
CA ILE A 518 11.16 -13.63 -4.61
C ILE A 518 11.88 -14.13 -3.35
N ALA A 519 12.04 -15.44 -3.23
CA ALA A 519 12.69 -16.06 -2.08
C ALA A 519 13.64 -17.19 -2.49
N SER A 520 14.42 -17.72 -1.53
CA SER A 520 15.15 -18.97 -1.76
C SER A 520 14.17 -20.13 -1.94
N THR A 521 13.26 -20.32 -0.97
CA THR A 521 12.19 -21.33 -1.03
C THR A 521 10.86 -20.75 -0.55
N LEU A 522 9.77 -21.23 -1.12
CA LEU A 522 8.40 -20.84 -0.77
C LEU A 522 7.59 -22.07 -0.31
N THR A 523 6.89 -21.91 0.81
CA THR A 523 5.95 -22.91 1.32
C THR A 523 4.61 -22.26 1.61
N PHE A 524 3.55 -22.83 1.07
CA PHE A 524 2.16 -22.43 1.31
C PHE A 524 1.44 -23.52 2.10
N SER A 525 0.79 -23.13 3.19
CA SER A 525 0.11 -24.06 4.09
C SER A 525 -1.13 -23.46 4.76
N GLY A 526 -2.01 -24.33 5.26
CA GLY A 526 -3.32 -23.92 5.81
C GLY A 526 -4.36 -23.77 4.69
N GLN A 527 -5.27 -22.79 4.82
CA GLN A 527 -6.13 -22.40 3.69
C GLN A 527 -5.27 -21.67 2.66
N LEU A 528 -5.38 -22.07 1.38
CA LEU A 528 -4.50 -21.59 0.32
C LEU A 528 -4.96 -20.24 -0.25
N PRO A 529 -4.02 -19.34 -0.63
CA PRO A 529 -4.35 -17.99 -1.05
C PRO A 529 -4.78 -17.87 -2.51
N THR A 530 -5.30 -16.68 -2.84
CA THR A 530 -5.13 -16.09 -4.18
C THR A 530 -4.00 -15.06 -4.16
N ILE A 531 -3.18 -15.02 -5.21
CA ILE A 531 -2.05 -14.12 -5.41
C ILE A 531 -2.30 -13.39 -6.72
N ILE A 532 -2.26 -12.06 -6.75
CA ILE A 532 -2.58 -11.25 -7.93
C ILE A 532 -1.35 -10.39 -8.27
N GLY A 533 -0.68 -10.72 -9.36
CA GLY A 533 0.44 -9.95 -9.91
C GLY A 533 0.04 -9.04 -11.07
N ASP A 534 -1.25 -8.73 -11.20
CA ASP A 534 -1.77 -7.84 -12.25
C ASP A 534 -1.40 -6.39 -11.93
N THR A 535 -0.75 -5.73 -12.89
CA THR A 535 -0.31 -4.32 -12.84
C THR A 535 -1.47 -3.33 -12.78
N ASP A 536 -2.67 -3.75 -13.20
CA ASP A 536 -3.87 -2.92 -13.29
C ASP A 536 -4.84 -3.13 -12.10
N GLU A 537 -4.72 -4.26 -11.36
CA GLU A 537 -5.66 -4.62 -10.28
C GLU A 537 -5.06 -4.66 -8.86
N TYR A 538 -3.95 -5.36 -8.57
CA TYR A 538 -3.51 -5.60 -7.17
C TYR A 538 -1.99 -5.81 -6.95
N GLY A 539 -1.17 -5.88 -7.99
CA GLY A 539 0.29 -6.02 -7.92
C GLY A 539 0.98 -4.86 -8.65
N PRO A 540 2.28 -4.62 -8.45
CA PRO A 540 2.91 -3.35 -8.79
C PRO A 540 2.84 -3.11 -10.30
N VAL A 541 3.12 -1.90 -10.74
CA VAL A 541 3.84 -1.79 -12.02
C VAL A 541 5.30 -2.18 -11.72
N PRO A 542 5.83 -3.39 -12.03
CA PRO A 542 7.26 -3.52 -12.24
C PRO A 542 7.57 -3.04 -13.68
N PRO A 543 8.77 -2.52 -14.00
CA PRO A 543 9.88 -2.12 -13.16
C PRO A 543 10.51 -0.76 -13.58
N ALA A 544 10.64 0.15 -12.63
CA ALA A 544 11.78 1.05 -12.63
C ALA A 544 11.99 1.55 -11.19
N ALA A 545 12.81 0.88 -10.38
CA ALA A 545 14.23 1.23 -10.40
C ALA A 545 14.51 2.01 -11.67
N LYS A 546 14.35 3.34 -11.56
CA LYS A 546 15.07 4.26 -12.41
C LYS A 546 16.38 3.56 -12.72
N ILE A 547 16.56 3.11 -13.96
CA ILE A 547 17.91 3.16 -14.48
C ILE A 547 18.15 4.66 -14.41
N ILE A 548 18.78 5.05 -13.29
CA ILE A 548 19.33 6.39 -13.15
C ILE A 548 20.28 6.46 -14.34
N ASP A 549 20.00 7.38 -15.26
CA ASP A 549 20.99 7.82 -16.24
C ASP A 549 22.28 8.22 -15.53
#